data_AF-A0A3B9IJH2-F1
#
_entry.id   AF-A0A3B9IJH2-F1
#
_cell.length_a   1.000
_cell.length_b   1.000
_cell.length_c   1.000
_cell.angle_alpha   90.00
_cell.angle_beta   90.00
_cell.angle_gamma   90.00
#
_symmetry.space_group_name_H-M   'P 1'
#
loop_
_entity.id
_entity.type
_entity.pdbx_description
1 polymer ?
#
loop_
_entity_poly.entity_id
_entity_poly.type
_entity_poly.pdbx_seq_one_letter_code
_entity_poly.pdbx_strand_id
1 'polypeptide(L)'
;ATQAWRQPGSTFKLFAFLAALEAGWEPNTLVLDAPVTVDGWSPANFEPDYAGEVPLVQAAVRSLNTATVRVAEEVGRDRVIATA
;
A
#
# COMPACT_ATOMS: atom_id res chain seq x y z
N ALA A 1 -15.81 8.27 -21.69
CA ALA A 1 -14.38 7.93 -21.50
C ALA A 1 -14.25 6.42 -21.42
N THR A 2 -13.72 5.74 -22.46
CA THR A 2 -13.70 4.27 -22.53
C THR A 2 -12.45 3.69 -23.21
N GLN A 3 -11.54 4.51 -23.72
CA GLN A 3 -10.48 4.07 -24.65
C GLN A 3 -9.05 4.38 -24.19
N ALA A 4 -8.88 5.21 -23.15
CA ALA A 4 -7.56 5.64 -22.71
C ALA A 4 -7.00 4.70 -21.65
N TRP A 5 -5.93 3.98 -21.98
CA TRP A 5 -5.16 3.16 -21.04
C TRP A 5 -4.05 4.00 -20.42
N ARG A 6 -4.07 4.14 -19.10
CA ARG A 6 -3.10 4.91 -18.32
C ARG A 6 -2.77 4.17 -17.02
N GLN A 7 -1.60 4.47 -16.46
CA GLN A 7 -1.27 3.97 -15.13
C GLN A 7 -2.15 4.68 -14.08
N PRO A 8 -2.78 3.94 -13.16
CA PRO A 8 -3.64 4.51 -12.11
C PRO A 8 -2.84 5.27 -11.03
N GLY A 9 -1.55 4.97 -10.87
CA GLY A 9 -0.72 5.52 -9.80
C GLY A 9 -1.28 5.18 -8.41
N SER A 10 -1.22 6.12 -7.47
CA SER A 10 -1.66 5.91 -6.08
C SER A 10 -3.13 5.49 -5.92
N THR A 11 -3.98 5.68 -6.93
CA THR A 11 -5.37 5.18 -6.86
C THR A 11 -5.43 3.65 -6.79
N PHE A 12 -4.42 2.94 -7.32
CA PHE A 12 -4.34 1.47 -7.22
C PHE A 12 -4.12 0.96 -5.80
N LYS A 13 -3.58 1.80 -4.90
CA LYS A 13 -3.32 1.42 -3.51
C LYS A 13 -4.58 0.98 -2.77
N LEU A 14 -5.76 1.44 -3.22
CA LEU A 14 -7.06 1.04 -2.68
C LEU A 14 -7.23 -0.49 -2.67
N PHE A 15 -6.75 -1.18 -3.70
CA PHE A 15 -6.85 -2.65 -3.77
C PHE A 15 -5.94 -3.34 -2.75
N ALA A 16 -4.76 -2.77 -2.45
CA ALA A 16 -3.88 -3.30 -1.41
C ALA A 16 -4.49 -3.15 -0.01
N PHE A 17 -5.06 -1.98 0.29
CA PHE A 17 -5.73 -1.75 1.57
C PHE A 17 -7.02 -2.56 1.71
N LEU A 18 -7.80 -2.69 0.64
CA LEU A 18 -9.00 -3.54 0.64
C LEU A 18 -8.64 -5.01 0.86
N ALA A 19 -7.63 -5.53 0.16
CA ALA A 19 -7.15 -6.90 0.38
C ALA A 19 -6.70 -7.14 1.83
N ALA A 20 -6.09 -6.13 2.49
CA ALA A 20 -5.74 -6.21 3.90
C ALA A 20 -6.97 -6.34 4.80
N LEU A 21 -7.99 -5.51 4.56
CA LEU A 21 -9.26 -5.57 5.29
C LEU A 21 -9.97 -6.92 5.08
N GLU A 22 -10.00 -7.44 3.86
CA GLU A 22 -10.56 -8.77 3.56
C GLU A 22 -9.75 -9.91 4.19
N ALA A 23 -8.45 -9.71 4.40
CA ALA A 23 -7.59 -10.62 5.15
C ALA A 23 -7.75 -10.50 6.68
N GLY A 24 -8.68 -9.68 7.16
CA GLY A 24 -9.02 -9.53 8.58
C GLY A 24 -8.23 -8.46 9.33
N TRP A 25 -7.48 -7.61 8.62
CA TRP A 25 -6.84 -6.46 9.26
C TRP A 25 -7.90 -5.41 9.61
N GLU A 26 -7.65 -4.67 10.69
CA GLU A 26 -8.51 -3.59 11.14
C GLU A 26 -7.92 -2.22 10.74
N PRO A 27 -8.72 -1.16 10.66
CA PRO A 27 -8.21 0.19 10.37
C PRO A 27 -7.09 0.67 11.32
N ASN A 28 -7.08 0.15 12.55
CA ASN A 28 -6.09 0.44 13.59
C ASN A 28 -4.84 -0.47 13.52
N THR A 29 -4.81 -1.51 12.67
CA THR A 29 -3.66 -2.40 12.50
C THR A 29 -2.45 -1.56 12.12
N LEU A 30 -1.37 -1.72 12.87
CA LEU A 30 -0.16 -0.93 12.66
C LEU A 30 0.62 -1.45 11.45
N VAL A 31 1.09 -0.53 10.62
CA VAL A 31 1.94 -0.78 9.47
C VAL A 31 3.16 0.11 9.53
N LEU A 32 4.32 -0.42 9.14
CA LEU A 32 5.58 0.30 9.23
C LEU A 32 5.81 1.13 7.96
N ASP A 33 5.82 2.45 8.11
CA ASP A 33 6.37 3.38 7.12
C ASP A 33 7.85 3.64 7.42
N ALA A 34 8.72 2.95 6.67
CA ALA A 34 10.18 3.00 6.79
C ALA A 34 10.80 2.42 5.50
N PRO A 35 12.08 2.68 5.20
CA PRO A 35 12.74 2.14 4.00
C PRO A 35 12.47 0.64 3.81
N VAL A 36 12.04 0.25 2.61
CA VAL A 36 11.76 -1.14 2.22
C VAL A 36 12.52 -1.47 0.95
N THR A 37 13.04 -2.69 0.87
CA THR A 37 13.60 -3.25 -0.36
C THR A 37 12.92 -4.58 -0.63
N VAL A 38 12.35 -4.71 -1.82
CA VAL A 38 11.66 -5.92 -2.27
C VAL A 38 12.22 -6.28 -3.63
N ASP A 39 12.74 -7.50 -3.79
CA ASP A 39 13.28 -7.99 -5.08
C ASP A 39 14.32 -7.03 -5.72
N GLY A 40 15.12 -6.34 -4.90
CA GLY A 40 16.12 -5.36 -5.35
C GLY A 40 15.56 -3.97 -5.69
N TRP A 41 14.25 -3.74 -5.53
CA TRP A 41 13.60 -2.45 -5.69
C TRP A 41 13.37 -1.77 -4.34
N SER A 42 13.83 -0.52 -4.21
CA SER A 42 13.71 0.28 -2.98
C SER A 42 12.88 1.55 -3.22
N PRO A 43 11.55 1.49 -3.03
CA PRO A 43 10.69 2.67 -3.17
C PRO A 43 10.88 3.67 -2.03
N ALA A 44 10.55 4.92 -2.32
CA ALA A 44 10.50 6.00 -1.34
C ALA A 44 9.10 6.64 -1.32
N ASN A 45 8.76 7.30 -0.21
CA ASN A 45 7.58 8.17 -0.14
C ASN A 45 7.79 9.43 -0.99
N PHE A 46 6.70 10.16 -1.25
CA PHE A 46 6.78 11.45 -1.94
C PHE A 46 7.47 12.48 -1.03
N GLU A 47 7.07 12.53 0.23
CA GLU A 47 7.79 13.25 1.28
C GLU A 47 9.06 12.50 1.71
N PRO A 48 10.15 13.20 2.07
CA PRO A 48 11.41 12.57 2.46
C PRO A 48 11.37 11.87 3.82
N ASP A 49 10.39 12.19 4.67
CA ASP A 49 10.30 11.67 6.02
C ASP A 49 9.46 10.39 6.10
N TYR A 50 9.85 9.52 7.03
CA TYR A 50 9.14 8.30 7.37
C TYR A 50 8.32 8.49 8.65
N ALA A 51 7.09 7.99 8.64
CA ALA A 51 6.17 8.13 9.75
C ALA A 51 6.36 7.08 10.86
N GLY A 52 7.20 6.05 10.63
CA GLY A 52 7.32 4.92 11.55
C GLY A 52 6.07 4.05 11.52
N GLU A 53 5.72 3.45 12.65
CA GLU A 53 4.48 2.68 12.76
C GLU A 53 3.26 3.62 12.75
N VAL A 54 2.35 3.38 11.82
CA VAL A 54 1.10 4.12 11.70
C VAL A 54 -0.08 3.16 11.54
N PRO A 55 -1.31 3.54 11.96
CA PRO A 55 -2.51 2.78 11.62
C PRO A 55 -2.67 2.60 10.10
N LEU A 56 -3.21 1.45 9.67
CA LEU A 56 -3.51 1.12 8.28
C LEU A 56 -4.30 2.25 7.60
N VAL A 57 -5.30 2.79 8.29
CA VAL A 57 -6.11 3.93 7.79
C VAL A 57 -5.26 5.17 7.55
N GLN A 58 -4.28 5.45 8.41
CA GLN A 58 -3.39 6.60 8.24
C GLN A 58 -2.43 6.40 7.07
N ALA A 59 -1.91 5.19 6.87
CA ALA A 59 -1.12 4.86 5.68
C ALA A 59 -1.90 5.07 4.38
N ALA A 60 -3.19 4.69 4.36
CA ALA A 60 -4.07 4.91 3.23
C ALA A 60 -4.36 6.40 2.97
N VAL A 61 -4.76 7.14 4.01
CA VAL A 61 -5.06 8.58 3.93
C VAL A 61 -3.86 9.38 3.44
N ARG A 62 -2.66 9.05 3.94
CA ARG A 62 -1.41 9.74 3.58
C ARG A 62 -0.78 9.18 2.31
N SER A 63 -1.33 8.13 1.73
CA SER A 63 -0.79 7.47 0.54
C SER A 63 0.68 7.08 0.71
N LEU A 64 1.07 6.52 1.86
CA LEU A 64 2.47 6.18 2.14
C LEU A 64 2.92 5.01 1.25
N ASN A 65 3.95 5.23 0.42
CA ASN A 65 4.41 4.25 -0.56
C ASN A 65 5.01 3.03 0.15
N THR A 66 5.89 3.24 1.12
CA THR A 66 6.60 2.11 1.75
C THR A 66 5.66 1.25 2.60
N ALA A 67 4.75 1.87 3.35
CA ALA A 67 3.70 1.15 4.07
C ALA A 67 2.78 0.37 3.12
N THR A 68 2.38 0.95 1.98
CA THR A 68 1.52 0.24 1.01
C THR A 68 2.23 -0.98 0.41
N VAL A 69 3.53 -0.87 0.12
CA VAL A 69 4.32 -2.01 -0.35
C VAL A 69 4.36 -3.11 0.71
N ARG A 70 4.59 -2.76 1.99
CA ARG A 70 4.53 -3.75 3.07
C ARG A 70 3.17 -4.43 3.20
N VAL A 71 2.09 -3.66 3.15
CA VAL A 71 0.73 -4.21 3.14
C VAL A 71 0.56 -5.22 2.02
N ALA A 72 0.98 -4.90 0.80
CA ALA A 72 0.87 -5.81 -0.35
C ALA A 72 1.74 -7.08 -0.17
N GLU A 73 2.95 -6.96 0.36
CA GLU A 73 3.83 -8.10 0.61
C GLU A 73 3.30 -9.00 1.74
N GLU A 74 2.78 -8.42 2.82
CA GLU A 74 2.29 -9.16 3.99
C GLU A 74 0.93 -9.85 3.74
N VAL A 75 0.02 -9.15 3.05
CA VAL A 75 -1.28 -9.71 2.66
C VAL A 75 -1.13 -10.71 1.52
N GLY A 76 -0.11 -10.51 0.67
CA GLY A 76 0.20 -11.31 -0.50
C GLY A 76 -0.27 -10.66 -1.80
N ARG A 77 0.64 -10.55 -2.77
CA ARG A 77 0.41 -9.92 -4.07
C ARG A 77 -0.79 -10.53 -4.82
N ASP A 78 -0.98 -11.84 -4.74
CA ASP A 78 -2.08 -12.54 -5.42
C ASP A 78 -3.46 -12.07 -4.91
N ARG A 79 -3.59 -11.76 -3.62
CA ARG A 79 -4.83 -11.22 -3.07
C ARG A 79 -5.09 -9.80 -3.57
N VAL A 80 -4.05 -8.97 -3.62
CA VAL A 80 -4.13 -7.61 -4.16
C VAL A 80 -4.56 -7.64 -5.63
N ILE A 81 -3.99 -8.53 -6.42
CA ILE A 81 -4.35 -8.73 -7.84
C ILE A 81 -5.79 -9.22 -7.97
N ALA A 82 -6.22 -10.17 -7.16
CA ALA A 82 -7.60 -10.69 -7.19
C ALA A 82 -8.66 -9.62 -6.81
N THR A 83 -8.25 -8.56 -6.12
CA THR A 83 -9.14 -7.46 -5.70
C THR A 83 -9.30 -6.39 -6.80
N ALA A 84 -8.38 -6.32 -7.77
CA ALA A 84 -8.29 -5.27 -8.80
C ALA A 84 -9.00 -5.63 -10.11
#